data_AF-G5KB46-F1
#
_entry.id   AF-G5KB46-F1
#
_cell.length_a   1.000
_cell.length_b   1.000
_cell.length_c   1.000
_cell.angle_alpha   90.00
_cell.angle_beta   90.00
_cell.angle_gamma   90.00
#
_symmetry.space_group_name_H-M   'P 1'
#
loop_
_entity.id
_entity.type
_entity.pdbx_description
1 polymer ?
#
loop_
_entity_poly.entity_id
_entity_poly.type
_entity_poly.pdbx_seq_one_letter_code
_entity_poly.pdbx_strand_id
1 'polypeptide(L)'
;MTDREGRRKHQIRETKDSFRQALFQLLEKQTLDQIRVSHLSEKAGYARRTFYRHYLGPEDILREEAEQLALYLFTSLAGLDNPSFGDFVEHFFTFWEKEKRFLQILWRNQLFSLVYSSWANHITGSPLVQKRQFKNSYQQAYVMGGMFHLLQAWVEKGCKDSPGQMRHITRQIIKGLHEVKE
;
A
#
# COMPACT_ATOMS: atom_id res chain seq x y z
N MET A 1 -7.08 32.00 -17.04
CA MET A 1 -6.13 30.89 -17.29
C MET A 1 -6.41 29.64 -16.43
N THR A 2 -7.53 29.56 -15.69
CA THR A 2 -7.77 28.55 -14.64
C THR A 2 -8.61 27.34 -15.06
N ASP A 3 -9.45 27.46 -16.09
CA ASP A 3 -10.40 26.41 -16.51
C ASP A 3 -9.76 25.29 -17.37
N ARG A 4 -8.82 25.65 -18.27
CA ARG A 4 -8.11 24.65 -19.10
C ARG A 4 -7.21 23.72 -18.29
N GLU A 5 -6.53 24.23 -17.26
CA GLU A 5 -5.68 23.42 -16.39
C GLU A 5 -6.49 22.45 -15.52
N GLY A 6 -7.63 22.91 -15.00
CA GLY A 6 -8.56 22.06 -14.24
C GLY A 6 -9.08 20.90 -15.10
N ARG A 7 -9.54 21.19 -16.32
CA ARG A 7 -10.00 20.18 -17.29
C ARG A 7 -8.91 19.17 -17.65
N ARG A 8 -7.68 19.64 -17.86
CA ARG A 8 -6.53 18.76 -18.16
C ARG A 8 -6.20 17.83 -16.98
N LYS A 9 -6.17 18.35 -15.75
CA LYS A 9 -5.92 17.52 -14.54
C LYS A 9 -7.01 16.47 -14.35
N HIS A 10 -8.27 16.84 -14.58
CA HIS A 10 -9.39 15.91 -14.52
C HIS A 10 -9.25 14.77 -15.53
N GLN A 11 -8.96 15.10 -16.80
CA GLN A 11 -8.77 14.10 -17.85
C GLN A 11 -7.59 13.15 -17.58
N ILE A 12 -6.48 13.65 -17.02
CA ILE A 12 -5.35 12.81 -16.62
C ILE A 12 -5.77 11.81 -15.53
N ARG A 13 -6.55 12.26 -14.55
CA ARG A 13 -7.03 11.38 -13.47
C ARG A 13 -7.97 10.30 -14.02
N GLU A 14 -8.95 10.70 -14.82
CA GLU A 14 -9.92 9.79 -15.43
C GLU A 14 -9.25 8.71 -16.29
N THR A 15 -8.28 9.10 -17.11
CA THR A 15 -7.52 8.15 -17.96
C THR A 15 -6.67 7.20 -17.14
N LYS A 16 -5.99 7.68 -16.09
CA LYS A 16 -5.25 6.83 -15.15
C LYS A 16 -6.16 5.85 -14.42
N ASP A 17 -7.30 6.31 -13.91
CA ASP A 17 -8.28 5.47 -13.21
C ASP A 17 -8.84 4.38 -14.13
N SER A 18 -9.10 4.72 -15.41
CA SER A 18 -9.55 3.74 -16.41
C SER A 18 -8.52 2.64 -16.65
N PHE A 19 -7.23 3.00 -16.78
CA PHE A 19 -6.16 2.01 -16.92
C PHE A 19 -5.96 1.18 -15.65
N ARG A 20 -6.07 1.80 -14.47
CA ARG A 20 -6.02 1.09 -13.18
C ARG A 20 -7.13 0.05 -13.09
N GLN A 21 -8.38 0.44 -13.36
CA GLN A 21 -9.51 -0.48 -13.35
C GLN A 21 -9.34 -1.61 -14.36
N ALA A 22 -8.91 -1.30 -15.59
CA ALA A 22 -8.61 -2.29 -16.61
C ALA A 22 -7.54 -3.30 -16.14
N LEU A 23 -6.45 -2.81 -15.53
CA LEU A 23 -5.39 -3.68 -15.02
C LEU A 23 -5.91 -4.61 -13.91
N PHE A 24 -6.63 -4.06 -12.92
CA PHE A 24 -7.14 -4.85 -11.80
C PHE A 24 -8.14 -5.92 -12.24
N GLN A 25 -8.97 -5.64 -13.25
CA GLN A 25 -9.88 -6.63 -13.84
C GLN A 25 -9.13 -7.73 -14.60
N LEU A 26 -8.08 -7.39 -15.34
CA LEU A 26 -7.24 -8.39 -16.01
C LEU A 26 -6.50 -9.27 -14.99
N LEU A 27 -6.01 -8.66 -13.91
CA LEU A 27 -5.34 -9.37 -12.82
C LEU A 27 -6.27 -10.31 -12.04
N GLU A 28 -7.59 -10.25 -12.18
CA GLU A 28 -8.47 -11.30 -11.64
C GLU A 28 -8.26 -12.64 -12.35
N LYS A 29 -7.84 -12.61 -13.62
CA LYS A 29 -7.84 -13.77 -14.52
C LYS A 29 -6.44 -14.26 -14.89
N GLN A 30 -5.43 -13.41 -14.82
CA GLN A 30 -4.07 -13.69 -15.29
C GLN A 30 -3.01 -12.99 -14.44
N THR A 31 -1.76 -13.42 -14.59
CA THR A 31 -0.59 -12.79 -13.96
C THR A 31 -0.12 -11.58 -14.76
N LEU A 32 0.67 -10.70 -14.13
CA LEU A 32 1.07 -9.41 -14.70
C LEU A 32 1.92 -9.57 -15.97
N ASP A 33 2.78 -10.59 -16.02
CA ASP A 33 3.64 -10.92 -17.17
C ASP A 33 2.84 -11.30 -18.43
N GLN A 34 1.60 -11.76 -18.26
CA GLN A 34 0.67 -12.08 -19.35
C GLN A 34 -0.09 -10.82 -19.85
N ILE A 35 -0.06 -9.71 -19.09
CA ILE A 35 -0.77 -8.48 -19.42
C ILE A 35 0.11 -7.58 -20.29
N ARG A 36 -0.32 -7.37 -21.52
CA ARG A 36 0.32 -6.42 -22.45
C ARG A 36 -0.40 -5.08 -22.42
N VAL A 37 0.32 -4.01 -22.78
CA VAL A 37 -0.26 -2.66 -22.95
C VAL A 37 -1.42 -2.67 -23.95
N SER A 38 -1.41 -3.56 -24.94
CA SER A 38 -2.53 -3.76 -25.86
C SER A 38 -3.82 -4.18 -25.16
N HIS A 39 -3.74 -5.14 -24.23
CA HIS A 39 -4.90 -5.61 -23.46
C HIS A 39 -5.46 -4.49 -22.58
N LEU A 40 -4.57 -3.70 -21.95
CA LEU A 40 -4.97 -2.55 -21.14
C LEU A 40 -5.63 -1.46 -21.99
N SER A 41 -5.08 -1.18 -23.16
CA SER A 41 -5.60 -0.17 -24.09
C SER A 41 -7.01 -0.53 -24.57
N GLU A 42 -7.19 -1.78 -25.00
CA GLU A 42 -8.50 -2.30 -25.40
C GLU A 42 -9.51 -2.26 -24.25
N LYS A 43 -9.11 -2.76 -23.08
CA LYS A 43 -9.99 -2.86 -21.91
C LYS A 43 -10.38 -1.50 -21.32
N ALA A 44 -9.46 -0.53 -21.33
CA ALA A 44 -9.69 0.82 -20.83
C ALA A 44 -10.38 1.75 -21.87
N GLY A 45 -10.48 1.33 -23.13
CA GLY A 45 -11.06 2.15 -24.20
C GLY A 45 -10.17 3.30 -24.69
N TYR A 46 -8.84 3.20 -24.51
CA TYR A 46 -7.88 4.23 -24.88
C TYR A 46 -6.76 3.68 -25.76
N ALA A 47 -6.28 4.49 -26.70
CA ALA A 47 -5.15 4.11 -27.55
C ALA A 47 -3.86 3.86 -26.73
N ARG A 48 -2.98 2.98 -27.21
CA ARG A 48 -1.66 2.69 -26.58
C ARG A 48 -0.82 3.96 -26.37
N ARG A 49 -0.90 4.91 -27.31
CA ARG A 49 -0.22 6.21 -27.17
C ARG A 49 -0.69 6.97 -25.92
N THR A 50 -1.97 6.83 -25.55
CA THR A 50 -2.51 7.43 -24.31
C THR A 50 -1.92 6.76 -23.09
N PHE A 51 -1.80 5.44 -23.07
CA PHE A 51 -1.15 4.70 -21.99
C PHE A 51 0.29 5.19 -21.78
N TYR A 52 1.08 5.26 -22.86
CA TYR A 52 2.49 5.67 -22.80
C TYR A 52 2.72 7.15 -22.42
N ARG A 53 1.66 7.97 -22.32
CA ARG A 53 1.77 9.31 -21.71
C ARG A 53 1.79 9.26 -20.18
N HIS A 54 1.39 8.13 -19.58
CA HIS A 54 1.28 7.96 -18.13
C HIS A 54 2.26 6.93 -17.59
N TYR A 55 2.47 5.84 -18.33
CA TYR A 55 3.19 4.65 -17.84
C TYR A 55 4.08 4.05 -18.93
N LEU A 56 5.18 3.44 -18.54
CA LEU A 56 6.05 2.65 -19.42
C LEU A 56 5.57 1.20 -19.50
N GLY A 57 4.94 0.68 -18.45
CA GLY A 57 4.38 -0.67 -18.42
C GLY A 57 3.30 -0.88 -17.37
N PRO A 58 2.63 -2.04 -17.37
CA PRO A 58 1.57 -2.38 -16.42
C PRO A 58 2.00 -2.28 -14.94
N GLU A 59 3.26 -2.62 -14.63
CA GLU A 59 3.80 -2.55 -13.27
C GLU A 59 3.77 -1.12 -12.70
N ASP A 60 3.94 -0.09 -13.55
CA ASP A 60 3.96 1.30 -13.08
C ASP A 60 2.63 1.71 -12.43
N ILE A 61 1.51 1.11 -12.86
CA ILE A 61 0.20 1.32 -12.25
C ILE A 61 0.18 0.73 -10.83
N LEU A 62 0.73 -0.48 -10.64
CA LEU A 62 0.81 -1.11 -9.32
C LEU A 62 1.77 -0.35 -8.40
N ARG A 63 2.86 0.19 -8.95
CA ARG A 63 3.78 1.04 -8.21
C ARG A 63 3.09 2.32 -7.76
N GLU A 64 2.41 3.03 -8.67
CA GLU A 64 1.66 4.24 -8.31
C GLU A 64 0.58 3.94 -7.25
N GLU A 65 -0.11 2.81 -7.34
CA GLU A 65 -1.06 2.37 -6.32
C GLU A 65 -0.39 2.17 -4.95
N ALA A 66 0.76 1.50 -4.91
CA ALA A 66 1.51 1.26 -3.67
C ALA A 66 1.96 2.58 -3.00
N GLU A 67 2.38 3.57 -3.79
CA GLU A 67 2.74 4.91 -3.30
C GLU A 67 1.52 5.63 -2.71
N GLN A 68 0.38 5.62 -3.41
CA GLN A 68 -0.85 6.24 -2.90
C GLN A 68 -1.34 5.60 -1.61
N LEU A 69 -1.34 4.26 -1.54
CA LEU A 69 -1.77 3.54 -0.34
C LEU A 69 -0.83 3.80 0.84
N ALA A 70 0.49 3.91 0.62
CA ALA A 70 1.44 4.26 1.68
C ALA A 70 1.15 5.66 2.25
N LEU A 71 0.91 6.65 1.39
CA LEU A 71 0.52 8.00 1.81
C LEU A 71 -0.79 7.99 2.63
N TYR A 72 -1.82 7.28 2.16
CA TYR A 72 -3.09 7.18 2.88
C TYR A 72 -2.94 6.47 4.22
N LEU A 73 -2.17 5.38 4.27
CA LEU A 73 -1.88 4.65 5.49
C LEU A 73 -1.21 5.56 6.53
N PHE A 74 -0.12 6.24 6.15
CA PHE A 74 0.62 7.09 7.10
C PHE A 74 -0.20 8.30 7.55
N THR A 75 -0.99 8.89 6.65
CA THR A 75 -1.94 9.96 7.02
C THR A 75 -2.98 9.45 8.01
N SER A 76 -3.54 8.27 7.76
CA SER A 76 -4.55 7.67 8.62
C SER A 76 -4.01 7.34 10.02
N LEU A 77 -2.81 6.76 10.09
CA LEU A 77 -2.14 6.44 11.36
C LEU A 77 -1.72 7.70 12.14
N ALA A 78 -1.37 8.79 11.44
CA ALA A 78 -1.11 10.08 12.06
C ALA A 78 -2.37 10.73 12.64
N GLY A 79 -3.55 10.42 12.08
CA GLY A 79 -4.84 10.89 12.59
C GLY A 79 -5.18 10.35 13.98
N LEU A 80 -4.63 9.20 14.39
CA LEU A 80 -4.89 8.59 15.69
C LEU A 80 -4.34 9.46 16.84
N ASP A 81 -5.18 9.78 17.82
CA ASP A 81 -4.78 10.55 19.00
C ASP A 81 -4.33 9.62 20.14
N ASN A 82 -3.06 9.74 20.52
CA ASN A 82 -2.37 8.93 21.52
C ASN A 82 -2.85 7.45 21.65
N PRO A 83 -2.95 6.67 20.55
CA PRO A 83 -3.46 5.30 20.60
C PRO A 83 -2.51 4.40 21.39
N SER A 84 -3.07 3.37 22.02
CA SER A 84 -2.25 2.25 22.48
C SER A 84 -1.63 1.54 21.27
N PHE A 85 -0.55 0.77 21.50
CA PHE A 85 0.03 -0.03 20.44
C PHE A 85 -0.97 -1.02 19.83
N GLY A 86 -1.88 -1.57 20.64
CA GLY A 86 -2.92 -2.46 20.15
C GLY A 86 -3.89 -1.78 19.18
N ASP A 87 -4.29 -0.54 19.48
CA ASP A 87 -5.20 0.23 18.61
C ASP A 87 -4.49 0.66 17.32
N PHE A 88 -3.18 0.96 17.40
CA PHE A 88 -2.34 1.22 16.23
C PHE A 88 -2.28 0.01 15.29
N VAL A 89 -2.04 -1.19 15.83
CA VAL A 89 -2.02 -2.44 15.05
C VAL A 89 -3.39 -2.75 14.45
N GLU A 90 -4.46 -2.63 15.24
CA GLU A 90 -5.82 -2.90 14.76
C GLU A 90 -6.20 -1.95 13.63
N HIS A 91 -5.89 -0.65 13.75
CA HIS A 91 -6.13 0.33 12.70
C HIS A 91 -5.31 0.04 11.43
N PHE A 92 -4.05 -0.32 11.60
CA PHE A 92 -3.16 -0.72 10.52
C PHE A 92 -3.71 -1.93 9.73
N PHE A 93 -4.13 -3.00 10.43
CA PHE A 93 -4.70 -4.17 9.76
C PHE A 93 -6.11 -3.93 9.23
N THR A 94 -6.89 -3.04 9.84
CA THR A 94 -8.20 -2.62 9.30
C THR A 94 -8.04 -1.89 7.96
N PHE A 95 -6.99 -1.08 7.81
CA PHE A 95 -6.67 -0.47 6.51
C PHE A 95 -6.32 -1.55 5.47
N TRP A 96 -5.39 -2.45 5.80
CA TRP A 96 -4.96 -3.48 4.86
C TRP A 96 -5.99 -4.56 4.58
N GLU A 97 -6.95 -4.79 5.47
CA GLU A 97 -8.08 -5.69 5.21
C GLU A 97 -8.98 -5.18 4.08
N LYS A 98 -9.19 -3.87 4.00
CA LYS A 98 -9.92 -3.23 2.89
C LYS A 98 -9.15 -3.38 1.57
N GLU A 99 -7.82 -3.24 1.64
CA GLU A 99 -6.93 -3.29 0.48
C GLU A 99 -6.29 -4.67 0.23
N LYS A 100 -6.78 -5.73 0.90
CA LYS A 100 -6.13 -7.05 0.87
C LYS A 100 -6.01 -7.65 -0.53
N ARG A 101 -6.96 -7.31 -1.41
CA ARG A 101 -6.93 -7.72 -2.81
C ARG A 101 -5.67 -7.21 -3.52
N PHE A 102 -5.26 -5.97 -3.26
CA PHE A 102 -4.03 -5.42 -3.82
C PHE A 102 -2.80 -6.15 -3.29
N LEU A 103 -2.74 -6.42 -1.99
CA LEU A 103 -1.64 -7.19 -1.39
C LEU A 103 -1.52 -8.59 -2.00
N GLN A 104 -2.64 -9.28 -2.20
CA GLN A 104 -2.67 -10.60 -2.84
C GLN A 104 -2.22 -10.56 -4.30
N ILE A 105 -2.60 -9.50 -5.04
CA ILE A 105 -2.10 -9.25 -6.40
C ILE A 105 -0.58 -9.12 -6.38
N LEU A 106 -0.01 -8.30 -5.49
CA LEU A 106 1.44 -8.12 -5.40
C LEU A 106 2.13 -9.43 -5.02
N TRP A 107 1.60 -10.16 -4.04
CA TRP A 107 2.15 -11.43 -3.58
C TRP A 107 2.21 -12.47 -4.72
N ARG A 108 1.10 -12.69 -5.42
CA ARG A 108 1.03 -13.67 -6.53
C ARG A 108 1.97 -13.33 -7.68
N ASN A 109 2.25 -12.06 -7.90
CA ASN A 109 3.13 -11.58 -8.96
C ASN A 109 4.58 -11.34 -8.50
N GLN A 110 4.94 -11.73 -7.27
CA GLN A 110 6.29 -11.51 -6.71
C GLN A 110 6.71 -10.03 -6.65
N LEU A 111 5.74 -9.13 -6.48
CA LEU A 111 5.91 -7.67 -6.45
C LEU A 111 5.65 -7.06 -5.07
N PHE A 112 5.69 -7.87 -4.01
CA PHE A 112 5.45 -7.38 -2.64
C PHE A 112 6.49 -6.33 -2.20
N SER A 113 7.68 -6.35 -2.80
CA SER A 113 8.72 -5.33 -2.61
C SER A 113 8.24 -3.91 -2.92
N LEU A 114 7.24 -3.73 -3.78
CA LEU A 114 6.64 -2.42 -4.07
C LEU A 114 6.03 -1.78 -2.81
N VAL A 115 5.47 -2.57 -1.89
CA VAL A 115 4.97 -2.06 -0.60
C VAL A 115 6.12 -1.53 0.26
N TYR A 116 7.23 -2.26 0.31
CA TYR A 116 8.40 -1.83 1.07
C TYR A 116 8.99 -0.53 0.51
N SER A 117 9.18 -0.48 -0.81
CA SER A 117 9.71 0.69 -1.49
C SER A 117 8.83 1.91 -1.28
N SER A 118 7.49 1.77 -1.39
CA SER A 118 6.60 2.90 -1.18
C SER A 118 6.61 3.42 0.26
N TRP A 119 6.71 2.51 1.23
CA TRP A 119 6.87 2.90 2.62
C TRP A 119 8.17 3.65 2.86
N ALA A 120 9.28 3.17 2.32
CA ALA A 120 10.58 3.82 2.43
C ALA A 120 10.57 5.23 1.80
N ASN A 121 9.89 5.39 0.65
CA ASN A 121 9.75 6.67 -0.05
C ASN A 121 8.91 7.68 0.73
N HIS A 122 7.89 7.22 1.45
CA HIS A 122 6.93 8.11 2.09
C HIS A 122 7.09 8.28 3.60
N ILE A 123 7.80 7.37 4.29
CA ILE A 123 7.91 7.43 5.75
C ILE A 123 8.67 8.67 6.20
N THR A 124 9.77 9.00 5.53
CA THR A 124 10.61 10.16 5.81
C THR A 124 9.85 11.43 5.45
N GLY A 125 9.46 12.20 6.48
CA GLY A 125 8.64 13.40 6.30
C GLY A 125 7.13 13.15 6.37
N SER A 126 6.66 11.91 6.57
CA SER A 126 5.25 11.64 6.78
C SER A 126 4.70 12.33 8.04
N PRO A 127 3.40 12.69 8.07
CA PRO A 127 2.74 13.18 9.29
C PRO A 127 2.86 12.21 10.47
N LEU A 128 2.99 10.90 10.19
CA LEU A 128 3.16 9.86 11.20
C LEU A 128 4.46 10.05 11.99
N VAL A 129 5.59 10.18 11.27
CA VAL A 129 6.90 10.39 11.91
C VAL A 129 6.93 11.72 12.66
N GLN A 130 6.38 12.78 12.07
CA GLN A 130 6.31 14.11 12.68
C GLN A 130 5.52 14.09 14.00
N LYS A 131 4.36 13.43 14.03
CA LYS A 131 3.51 13.35 15.22
C LYS A 131 4.09 12.44 16.31
N ARG A 132 4.74 11.32 15.92
CA ARG A 132 5.22 10.30 16.87
C ARG A 132 6.56 10.61 17.50
N GLN A 133 7.33 11.55 16.94
CA GLN A 133 8.60 12.02 17.51
C GLN A 133 9.53 10.87 17.93
N PHE A 134 9.81 9.94 17.02
CA PHE A 134 10.79 8.86 17.28
C PHE A 134 12.11 9.45 17.76
N LYS A 135 12.71 8.88 18.82
CA LYS A 135 13.93 9.46 19.43
C LYS A 135 15.16 9.36 18.53
N ASN A 136 15.18 8.36 17.64
CA ASN A 136 16.23 8.16 16.65
C ASN A 136 15.73 7.30 15.48
N SER A 137 16.55 7.20 14.43
CA SER A 137 16.27 6.41 13.22
C SER A 137 16.13 4.91 13.48
N TYR A 138 16.80 4.35 14.48
CA TYR A 138 16.71 2.93 14.81
C TYR A 138 15.33 2.56 15.38
N GLN A 139 14.73 3.42 16.22
CA GLN A 139 13.37 3.20 16.72
C GLN A 139 12.34 3.23 15.58
N GLN A 140 12.48 4.19 14.68
CA GLN A 140 11.65 4.26 13.48
C GLN A 140 11.83 2.99 12.63
N ALA A 141 13.08 2.60 12.34
CA ALA A 141 13.38 1.41 11.56
C ALA A 141 12.83 0.12 12.21
N TYR A 142 12.92 0.00 13.54
CA TYR A 142 12.40 -1.15 14.28
C TYR A 142 10.88 -1.25 14.16
N VAL A 143 10.14 -0.16 14.40
CA VAL A 143 8.67 -0.16 14.29
C VAL A 143 8.25 -0.42 12.84
N MET A 144 8.88 0.25 11.86
CA MET A 144 8.55 0.07 10.45
C MET A 144 8.85 -1.35 9.97
N GLY A 145 10.01 -1.88 10.34
CA GLY A 145 10.41 -3.26 10.03
C GLY A 145 9.45 -4.27 10.66
N GLY A 146 9.10 -4.10 11.93
CA GLY A 146 8.15 -4.96 12.63
C GLY A 146 6.78 -4.96 11.96
N MET A 147 6.22 -3.79 11.68
CA MET A 147 4.90 -3.67 11.03
C MET A 147 4.91 -4.23 9.60
N PHE A 148 5.98 -3.99 8.84
CA PHE A 148 6.12 -4.53 7.49
C PHE A 148 6.18 -6.07 7.48
N HIS A 149 7.02 -6.68 8.33
CA HIS A 149 7.14 -8.13 8.37
C HIS A 149 5.88 -8.80 8.95
N LEU A 150 5.18 -8.15 9.87
CA LEU A 150 3.86 -8.61 10.31
C LEU A 150 2.85 -8.61 9.17
N LEU A 151 2.82 -7.55 8.34
CA LEU A 151 1.97 -7.49 7.16
C LEU A 151 2.32 -8.59 6.16
N GLN A 152 3.63 -8.78 5.89
CA GLN A 152 4.11 -9.82 4.98
C GLN A 152 3.67 -11.21 5.44
N ALA A 153 3.87 -11.55 6.72
CA ALA A 153 3.47 -12.83 7.29
C ALA A 153 1.94 -13.03 7.25
N TRP A 154 1.17 -11.97 7.44
CA TRP A 154 -0.29 -12.00 7.32
C TRP A 154 -0.75 -12.28 5.89
N VAL A 155 -0.10 -11.68 4.89
CA VAL A 155 -0.37 -11.89 3.46
C VAL A 155 0.02 -13.30 3.03
N GLU A 156 1.18 -13.80 3.47
CA GLU A 156 1.65 -15.16 3.21
C GLU A 156 0.65 -16.22 3.72
N LYS A 157 0.00 -15.96 4.86
CA LYS A 157 -1.08 -16.81 5.42
C LYS A 157 -2.44 -16.62 4.75
N GLY A 158 -2.53 -15.76 3.74
CA GLY A 158 -3.74 -15.50 2.96
C GLY A 158 -4.69 -14.48 3.60
N CYS A 159 -4.20 -13.58 4.44
CA CYS A 159 -4.99 -12.52 5.08
C CYS A 159 -6.19 -13.05 5.90
N LYS A 160 -6.01 -14.17 6.61
CA LYS A 160 -7.10 -14.89 7.29
C LYS A 160 -7.45 -14.34 8.67
N ASP A 161 -6.45 -13.84 9.39
CA ASP A 161 -6.66 -13.27 10.72
C ASP A 161 -7.30 -11.88 10.60
N SER A 162 -8.37 -11.64 11.36
CA SER A 162 -9.01 -10.33 11.44
C SER A 162 -8.11 -9.28 12.12
N PRO A 163 -8.37 -7.97 11.95
CA PRO A 163 -7.62 -6.91 12.63
C PRO A 163 -7.57 -7.07 14.15
N GLY A 164 -8.68 -7.51 14.77
CA GLY A 164 -8.73 -7.79 16.22
C GLY A 164 -7.88 -8.98 16.63
N GLN A 165 -7.79 -10.03 15.80
CA GLN A 165 -6.88 -11.16 16.04
C GLN A 165 -5.42 -10.72 15.89
N MET A 166 -5.08 -9.90 14.89
CA MET A 166 -3.73 -9.35 14.73
C MET A 166 -3.31 -8.47 15.92
N ARG A 167 -4.23 -7.69 16.47
CA ARG A 167 -4.03 -6.98 17.75
C ARG A 167 -3.75 -7.96 18.90
N HIS A 168 -4.50 -9.05 19.00
CA HIS A 168 -4.28 -10.05 20.04
C HIS A 168 -2.91 -10.70 19.93
N ILE A 169 -2.53 -11.14 18.73
CA ILE A 169 -1.23 -11.77 18.42
C ILE A 169 -0.08 -10.82 18.78
N THR A 170 -0.12 -9.58 18.33
CA THR A 170 0.94 -8.60 18.59
C THR A 170 1.07 -8.23 20.08
N ARG A 171 -0.04 -8.26 20.84
CA ARG A 171 -0.01 -8.10 22.30
C ARG A 171 0.76 -9.23 22.99
N GLN A 172 0.65 -10.47 22.50
CA GLN A 172 1.42 -11.60 23.03
C GLN A 172 2.92 -11.45 22.73
N ILE A 173 3.28 -10.95 21.53
CA ILE A 173 4.67 -10.68 21.17
C ILE A 173 5.32 -9.68 22.14
N ILE A 174 4.64 -8.56 22.44
CA ILE A 174 5.17 -7.56 23.38
C ILE A 174 5.35 -8.13 24.78
N LYS A 175 4.38 -8.92 25.27
CA LYS A 175 4.50 -9.57 26.58
C LYS A 175 5.72 -10.48 26.63
N GLY A 176 5.92 -11.33 25.61
CA GLY A 176 7.08 -12.20 25.53
C GLY A 176 8.41 -11.44 25.48
N LEU A 177 8.47 -10.29 24.80
CA LEU A 177 9.68 -9.45 24.77
C LEU A 177 10.01 -8.87 26.15
N HIS A 178 9.02 -8.54 26.98
CA HIS A 178 9.26 -8.07 28.36
C HIS A 178 9.74 -9.19 29.29
N GLU A 179 9.49 -10.45 28.95
CA GLU A 179 9.94 -11.62 29.73
C GLU A 179 11.38 -12.02 29.40
N VAL A 180 11.94 -11.53 28.29
CA VAL A 180 13.38 -11.65 28.00
C VAL A 180 14.13 -10.75 28.97
N LYS A 181 14.71 -11.36 30.01
CA LYS A 181 15.58 -10.66 30.96
C LYS A 181 16.80 -10.09 30.21
N GLU A 182 17.09 -8.82 30.45
CA GLU A 182 18.34 -8.17 30.05
C GLU A 182 19.57 -8.81 30.70
#